data_AF-A0A374TGG2-F1
#
_entry.id   AF-A0A374TGG2-F1
#
_cell.length_a   1.000
_cell.length_b   1.000
_cell.length_c   1.000
_cell.angle_alpha   90.00
_cell.angle_beta   90.00
_cell.angle_gamma   90.00
#
_symmetry.space_group_name_H-M   'P 1'
#
loop_
_entity.id
_entity.type
_entity.pdbx_description
1 polymer ?
#
loop_
_entity_poly.entity_id
_entity_poly.type
_entity_poly.pdbx_seq_one_letter_code
_entity_poly.pdbx_strand_id
1 'polypeptide(L)'
;MDSRDIEKWRVELDSYANVEDGVEYWLARDLMEPMGYTRWENFAEVVKRAKVSCETNKTPVDSHFRDTTKMVTAGVAARAVKDYKLTRYACYLIAQNGDSNKQEIALAQAYFAVQTRRQELIEQRFAEIQRLQARHSLSDSEKQLSGIAFKRGVDSKGFAIIKSKGDEALFGGRSTAEMKQQLGVSKSSALADRLADVLIKAKDLTNSMTAFNAEEHDLYGLDQIKQEHVENNTSVRGSLIDRGIVPENLPPAEDTKKLERRVKADEKKLKEGTDGFTDPQGRLDL
;
A
#
# COMPACT_ATOMS: atom_id res chain seq x y z
N MET A 1 8.57 9.30 -5.62
CA MET A 1 8.30 9.48 -7.05
C MET A 1 7.70 10.84 -7.28
N ASP A 2 8.22 11.62 -8.23
CA ASP A 2 7.68 12.93 -8.58
C ASP A 2 6.64 12.85 -9.72
N SER A 3 6.01 13.97 -10.06
CA SER A 3 4.98 14.04 -11.12
C SER A 3 5.51 13.61 -12.50
N ARG A 4 6.78 13.90 -12.82
CA ARG A 4 7.40 13.55 -14.11
C ARG A 4 7.66 12.05 -14.19
N ASP A 5 8.08 11.44 -13.09
CA ASP A 5 8.25 10.00 -13.00
C ASP A 5 6.90 9.28 -13.22
N ILE A 6 5.83 9.77 -12.60
CA ILE A 6 4.46 9.21 -12.76
C ILE A 6 4.02 9.32 -14.22
N GLU A 7 4.27 10.46 -14.87
CA GLU A 7 3.91 10.65 -16.29
C GLU A 7 4.70 9.72 -17.21
N LYS A 8 6.02 9.60 -17.00
CA LYS A 8 6.85 8.68 -17.77
C LYS A 8 6.33 7.24 -17.65
N TRP A 9 6.01 6.83 -16.43
CA TRP A 9 5.52 5.48 -16.14
C TRP A 9 4.12 5.23 -16.74
N ARG A 10 3.25 6.25 -16.70
CA ARG A 10 1.94 6.22 -17.38
C ARG A 10 2.10 6.00 -18.88
N VAL A 11 2.97 6.76 -19.55
CA VAL A 11 3.23 6.63 -20.99
C VAL A 11 3.80 5.25 -21.32
N GLU A 12 4.70 4.73 -20.48
CA GLU A 12 5.23 3.38 -20.63
C GLU A 12 4.12 2.32 -20.56
N LEU A 13 3.26 2.36 -19.54
CA LEU A 13 2.12 1.43 -19.44
C LEU A 13 1.11 1.56 -20.58
N ASP A 14 0.87 2.78 -21.05
CA ASP A 14 0.01 3.04 -22.20
C ASP A 14 0.57 2.37 -23.45
N SER A 15 1.89 2.33 -23.62
CA SER A 15 2.55 1.71 -24.79
C SER A 15 2.40 0.19 -24.84
N TYR A 16 2.14 -0.46 -23.71
CA TYR A 16 1.87 -1.90 -23.62
C TYR A 16 0.38 -2.27 -23.80
N ALA A 17 -0.50 -1.28 -23.89
CA ALA A 17 -1.93 -1.52 -24.06
C ALA A 17 -2.23 -1.98 -25.49
N ASN A 18 -3.04 -3.03 -25.61
CA ASN A 18 -3.51 -3.60 -26.86
C ASN A 18 -5.04 -3.67 -26.85
N VAL A 19 -5.66 -3.81 -28.03
CA VAL A 19 -7.11 -3.98 -28.15
C VAL A 19 -7.40 -5.18 -29.05
N GLU A 20 -8.27 -6.08 -28.59
CA GLU A 20 -8.78 -7.22 -29.35
C GLU A 20 -10.28 -7.36 -29.08
N ASP A 21 -11.09 -7.44 -30.14
CA ASP A 21 -12.55 -7.56 -30.05
C ASP A 21 -13.22 -6.51 -29.15
N GLY A 22 -12.68 -5.29 -29.15
CA GLY A 22 -13.17 -4.19 -28.31
C GLY A 22 -12.73 -4.26 -26.84
N VAL A 23 -12.01 -5.31 -26.44
CA VAL A 23 -11.46 -5.49 -25.10
C VAL A 23 -10.01 -5.02 -25.08
N GLU A 24 -9.73 -4.07 -24.19
CA GLU A 24 -8.36 -3.62 -23.94
C GLU A 24 -7.61 -4.58 -23.01
N TYR A 25 -6.39 -4.93 -23.38
CA TYR A 25 -5.56 -5.87 -22.64
C TYR A 25 -4.07 -5.53 -22.62
N TRP A 26 -3.37 -6.12 -21.65
CA TRP A 26 -1.92 -6.13 -21.53
C TRP A 26 -1.41 -7.57 -21.51
N LEU A 27 -0.17 -7.79 -21.94
CA LEU A 27 0.50 -9.06 -21.74
C LEU A 27 1.20 -9.09 -20.39
N ALA A 28 1.03 -10.17 -19.63
CA ALA A 28 1.63 -10.30 -18.31
C ALA A 28 3.16 -10.18 -18.36
N ARG A 29 3.82 -10.73 -19.39
CA ARG A 29 5.28 -10.60 -19.54
C ARG A 29 5.75 -9.17 -19.82
N ASP A 30 4.94 -8.35 -20.48
CA ASP A 30 5.26 -6.94 -20.71
C ASP A 30 5.09 -6.10 -19.43
N LEU A 31 4.14 -6.47 -18.57
CA LEU A 31 3.91 -5.76 -17.30
C LEU A 31 4.91 -6.11 -16.20
N MET A 32 5.67 -7.20 -16.34
CA MET A 32 6.59 -7.69 -15.31
C MET A 32 7.61 -6.62 -14.90
N GLU A 33 8.32 -6.04 -15.87
CA GLU A 33 9.37 -5.05 -15.63
C GLU A 33 8.80 -3.69 -15.15
N PRO A 34 7.77 -3.12 -15.78
CA PRO A 34 7.09 -1.92 -15.27
C PRO A 34 6.56 -2.05 -13.84
N MET A 35 6.17 -3.26 -13.42
CA MET A 35 5.73 -3.56 -12.04
C MET A 35 6.89 -3.88 -11.08
N GLY A 36 8.14 -3.71 -11.52
CA GLY A 36 9.33 -3.85 -10.68
C GLY A 36 9.80 -5.30 -10.45
N TYR A 37 9.43 -6.23 -11.33
CA TYR A 37 9.88 -7.63 -11.28
C TYR A 37 10.90 -7.91 -12.39
N THR A 38 12.02 -8.52 -12.04
CA THR A 38 13.08 -8.89 -12.99
C THR A 38 13.02 -10.35 -13.42
N ARG A 39 12.32 -11.19 -12.64
CA ARG A 39 12.22 -12.63 -12.86
C ARG A 39 10.78 -13.07 -13.02
N TRP A 40 10.52 -13.80 -14.10
CA TRP A 40 9.17 -14.29 -14.42
C TRP A 40 8.60 -15.17 -13.31
N GLU A 41 9.40 -16.01 -12.66
CA GLU A 41 8.93 -16.90 -11.60
C GLU A 41 8.25 -16.11 -10.46
N ASN A 42 8.84 -14.98 -10.07
CA ASN A 42 8.31 -14.13 -9.00
C ASN A 42 7.00 -13.45 -9.43
N PHE A 43 6.95 -12.97 -10.67
CA PHE A 43 5.76 -12.32 -11.20
C PHE A 43 4.62 -13.30 -11.46
N ALA A 44 4.93 -14.52 -11.90
CA ALA A 44 3.95 -15.59 -12.10
C ALA A 44 3.23 -15.95 -10.78
N GLU A 45 3.92 -15.92 -9.64
CA GLU A 45 3.27 -16.10 -8.33
C GLU A 45 2.33 -14.95 -7.96
N VAL A 46 2.64 -13.71 -8.35
CA VAL A 46 1.73 -12.57 -8.20
C VAL A 46 0.49 -12.75 -9.06
N VAL A 47 0.66 -13.13 -10.33
CA VAL A 47 -0.43 -13.43 -11.26
C VAL A 47 -1.31 -14.55 -10.72
N LYS A 48 -0.72 -15.61 -10.17
CA LYS A 48 -1.44 -16.72 -9.55
C LYS A 48 -2.29 -16.27 -8.36
N ARG A 49 -1.75 -15.45 -7.47
CA ARG A 49 -2.52 -14.87 -6.35
C ARG A 49 -3.66 -13.98 -6.85
N ALA A 50 -3.43 -13.19 -7.90
CA ALA A 50 -4.47 -12.37 -8.51
C ALA A 50 -5.62 -13.20 -9.13
N LYS A 51 -5.30 -14.35 -9.75
CA LYS A 51 -6.32 -15.32 -10.21
C LYS A 51 -7.17 -15.84 -9.03
N VAL A 52 -6.55 -16.19 -7.90
CA VAL A 52 -7.28 -16.60 -6.68
C VAL A 52 -8.17 -15.47 -6.13
N SER A 53 -7.72 -14.21 -6.18
CA SER A 53 -8.57 -13.06 -5.82
C SER A 53 -9.78 -12.93 -6.76
N CYS A 54 -9.58 -13.16 -8.06
CA CYS A 54 -10.66 -13.15 -9.06
C CYS A 54 -11.74 -14.20 -8.74
N GLU A 55 -11.32 -15.43 -8.41
CA GLU A 55 -12.20 -16.54 -7.99
C GLU A 55 -12.95 -16.21 -6.70
N THR A 56 -12.23 -15.68 -5.69
CA THR A 56 -12.81 -15.27 -4.39
C THR A 56 -13.88 -14.20 -4.59
N ASN A 57 -13.68 -13.30 -5.55
CA ASN A 57 -14.63 -12.27 -5.95
C ASN A 57 -15.75 -12.78 -6.87
N LYS A 58 -15.87 -14.11 -7.07
CA LYS A 58 -16.87 -14.76 -7.94
C LYS A 58 -16.87 -14.20 -9.36
N THR A 59 -15.68 -13.97 -9.91
CA THR A 59 -15.48 -13.44 -11.26
C THR A 59 -14.80 -14.51 -12.11
N PRO A 60 -15.30 -14.86 -13.31
CA PRO A 60 -14.67 -15.87 -14.15
C PRO A 60 -13.23 -15.49 -14.48
N VAL A 61 -12.27 -16.37 -14.16
CA VAL A 61 -10.84 -16.10 -14.35
C VAL A 61 -10.52 -15.90 -15.82
N ASP A 62 -11.04 -16.74 -16.70
CA ASP A 62 -10.74 -16.70 -18.15
C ASP A 62 -11.28 -15.45 -18.85
N SER A 63 -12.30 -14.80 -18.27
CA SER A 63 -12.78 -13.49 -18.73
C SER A 63 -11.78 -12.37 -18.49
N HIS A 64 -10.81 -12.53 -17.58
CA HIS A 64 -9.86 -11.47 -17.24
C HIS A 64 -8.39 -11.87 -17.42
N PHE A 65 -8.09 -13.17 -17.39
CA PHE A 65 -6.76 -13.76 -17.53
C PHE A 65 -6.78 -14.85 -18.61
N ARG A 66 -6.75 -14.45 -19.87
CA ARG A 66 -6.78 -15.37 -21.01
C ARG A 66 -5.39 -15.92 -21.30
N ASP A 67 -5.24 -17.24 -21.28
CA ASP A 67 -3.97 -17.91 -21.59
C ASP A 67 -3.52 -17.61 -23.02
N THR A 68 -2.23 -17.31 -23.20
CA THR A 68 -1.61 -17.08 -24.51
C THR A 68 -0.14 -17.49 -24.50
N THR A 69 0.55 -17.29 -25.61
CA THR A 69 2.00 -17.48 -25.70
C THR A 69 2.66 -16.24 -26.27
N LYS A 70 3.84 -15.94 -25.74
CA LYS A 70 4.71 -14.88 -26.26
C LYS A 70 5.96 -15.52 -26.85
N MET A 71 6.36 -15.06 -28.04
CA MET A 71 7.64 -15.44 -28.61
C MET A 71 8.75 -14.64 -27.92
N VAL A 72 9.74 -15.34 -27.36
CA VAL A 72 10.92 -14.72 -26.76
C VAL A 72 12.18 -15.25 -27.41
N THR A 73 13.11 -14.34 -27.69
CA THR A 73 14.45 -14.70 -28.17
C THR A 73 15.27 -15.19 -26.98
N ALA A 74 15.63 -16.48 -26.98
CA ALA A 74 16.49 -17.06 -25.98
C ALA A 74 17.73 -17.64 -26.69
N GLY A 75 18.78 -16.83 -26.81
CA GLY A 75 19.94 -17.16 -27.61
C GLY A 75 19.64 -17.06 -29.11
N VAL A 76 19.94 -18.12 -29.87
CA VAL A 76 19.89 -18.11 -31.35
C VAL A 76 18.48 -18.40 -31.91
N ALA A 77 17.56 -18.92 -31.09
CA ALA A 77 16.22 -19.30 -31.53
C ALA A 77 15.12 -18.63 -30.71
N ALA A 78 14.02 -18.27 -31.38
CA ALA A 78 12.81 -17.81 -30.73
C ALA A 78 12.00 -19.01 -30.21
N ARG A 79 11.53 -18.95 -28.97
CA ARG A 79 10.68 -19.98 -28.36
C ARG A 79 9.36 -19.38 -27.87
N ALA A 80 8.27 -20.13 -28.00
CA ALA A 80 6.99 -19.78 -27.41
C ALA A 80 7.04 -20.06 -25.90
N VAL A 81 6.74 -19.05 -25.09
CA VAL A 81 6.62 -19.18 -23.62
C VAL A 81 5.22 -18.81 -23.17
N LYS A 82 4.73 -19.47 -22.11
CA LYS A 82 3.40 -19.17 -21.53
C LYS A 82 3.30 -17.71 -21.12
N ASP A 83 2.19 -17.07 -21.46
CA ASP A 83 1.85 -15.70 -21.09
C ASP A 83 0.33 -15.57 -20.86
N TYR A 84 -0.14 -14.40 -20.47
CA TYR A 84 -1.56 -14.11 -20.27
C TYR A 84 -1.93 -12.76 -20.89
N LYS A 85 -3.05 -12.72 -21.60
CA LYS A 85 -3.75 -11.46 -21.87
C LYS A 85 -4.54 -11.07 -20.62
N LEU A 86 -4.35 -9.84 -20.18
CA LEU A 86 -4.86 -9.32 -18.93
C LEU A 86 -5.75 -8.13 -19.24
N THR A 87 -7.03 -8.21 -18.87
CA THR A 87 -7.88 -7.02 -18.85
C THR A 87 -7.36 -6.00 -17.83
N ARG A 88 -7.82 -4.76 -17.90
CA ARG A 88 -7.50 -3.74 -16.88
C ARG A 88 -7.82 -4.19 -15.46
N TYR A 89 -8.96 -4.84 -15.25
CA TYR A 89 -9.31 -5.40 -13.95
C TYR A 89 -8.30 -6.45 -13.47
N ALA A 90 -7.84 -7.35 -14.35
CA ALA A 90 -6.77 -8.29 -14.01
C ALA A 90 -5.45 -7.60 -13.65
N CYS A 91 -5.07 -6.56 -14.40
CA CYS A 91 -3.88 -5.76 -14.11
C CYS A 91 -3.96 -5.09 -12.73
N TYR A 92 -5.14 -4.55 -12.38
CA TYR A 92 -5.39 -4.00 -11.06
C TYR A 92 -5.29 -5.06 -9.95
N LEU A 93 -5.86 -6.26 -10.15
CA LEU A 93 -5.75 -7.36 -9.18
C LEU A 93 -4.31 -7.84 -9.00
N ILE A 94 -3.52 -7.89 -10.08
CA ILE A 94 -2.09 -8.19 -10.02
C ILE A 94 -1.37 -7.13 -9.17
N ALA A 95 -1.65 -5.85 -9.40
CA ALA A 95 -1.08 -4.77 -8.61
C ALA A 95 -1.48 -4.86 -7.12
N GLN A 96 -2.72 -5.23 -6.80
CA GLN A 96 -3.15 -5.44 -5.41
C GLN A 96 -2.44 -6.62 -4.71
N ASN A 97 -2.08 -7.66 -5.47
CA ASN A 97 -1.37 -8.83 -4.94
C ASN A 97 0.16 -8.72 -5.07
N GLY A 98 0.66 -7.58 -5.56
CA GLY A 98 2.07 -7.28 -5.69
C GLY A 98 2.77 -7.03 -4.35
N ASP A 99 4.08 -6.88 -4.38
CA ASP A 99 4.86 -6.47 -3.21
C ASP A 99 4.61 -4.98 -2.90
N SER A 100 3.93 -4.71 -1.78
CA SER A 100 3.57 -3.35 -1.36
C SER A 100 4.76 -2.45 -1.08
N ASN A 101 5.97 -3.00 -0.92
CA ASN A 101 7.20 -2.22 -0.72
C ASN A 101 7.74 -1.64 -2.04
N LYS A 102 7.25 -2.11 -3.20
CA LYS A 102 7.63 -1.58 -4.52
C LYS A 102 6.80 -0.35 -4.86
N GLN A 103 7.45 0.75 -5.22
CA GLN A 103 6.73 1.96 -5.66
C GLN A 103 6.00 1.72 -6.98
N GLU A 104 6.56 0.88 -7.86
CA GLU A 104 5.98 0.44 -9.11
C GLU A 104 4.62 -0.24 -8.92
N ILE A 105 4.46 -0.99 -7.82
CA ILE A 105 3.18 -1.61 -7.46
C ILE A 105 2.15 -0.56 -7.06
N ALA A 106 2.54 0.43 -6.25
CA ALA A 106 1.63 1.52 -5.89
C ALA A 106 1.20 2.35 -7.11
N LEU A 107 2.10 2.57 -8.07
CA LEU A 107 1.76 3.21 -9.35
C LEU A 107 0.79 2.37 -10.17
N ALA A 108 1.04 1.06 -10.29
CA ALA A 108 0.16 0.16 -11.02
C ALA A 108 -1.24 0.14 -10.41
N GLN A 109 -1.34 0.11 -9.08
CA GLN A 109 -2.62 0.24 -8.38
C GLN A 109 -3.31 1.57 -8.75
N ALA A 110 -2.58 2.69 -8.73
CA ALA A 110 -3.15 4.00 -9.06
C ALA A 110 -3.61 4.10 -10.52
N TYR A 111 -2.79 3.62 -11.45
CA TYR A 111 -3.03 3.67 -12.88
C TYR A 111 -4.20 2.79 -13.30
N PHE A 112 -4.23 1.52 -12.88
CA PHE A 112 -5.29 0.60 -13.29
C PHE A 112 -6.61 0.82 -12.55
N ALA A 113 -6.60 1.52 -11.41
CA ALA A 113 -7.81 1.88 -10.66
C ALA A 113 -8.63 3.02 -11.30
N VAL A 114 -8.00 3.87 -12.12
CA VAL A 114 -8.71 4.99 -12.75
C VAL A 114 -9.23 4.60 -14.14
N GLN A 115 -10.48 4.99 -14.42
CA GLN A 115 -11.10 4.74 -15.72
C GLN A 115 -10.47 5.59 -16.83
N THR A 116 -10.06 6.82 -16.49
CA THR A 116 -9.41 7.74 -17.43
C THR A 116 -7.93 7.88 -17.08
N ARG A 117 -7.06 7.80 -18.07
CA ARG A 117 -5.59 7.96 -17.94
C ARG A 117 -5.13 9.41 -17.74
N ARG A 118 -5.94 10.22 -17.04
CA ARG A 118 -5.58 11.61 -16.71
C ARG A 118 -4.52 11.59 -15.62
N GLN A 119 -3.40 12.25 -15.88
CA GLN A 119 -2.25 12.28 -14.97
C GLN A 119 -2.64 12.74 -13.56
N GLU A 120 -3.40 13.84 -13.43
CA GLU A 120 -3.84 14.38 -12.14
C GLU A 120 -4.60 13.35 -11.28
N LEU A 121 -5.44 12.51 -11.91
CA LEU A 121 -6.20 11.47 -11.20
C LEU A 121 -5.29 10.32 -10.74
N ILE A 122 -4.31 9.96 -11.56
CA ILE A 122 -3.32 8.93 -11.21
C ILE A 122 -2.45 9.42 -10.06
N GLU A 123 -2.01 10.67 -10.08
CA GLU A 123 -1.23 11.28 -9.00
C GLU A 123 -2.02 11.32 -7.69
N GLN A 124 -3.29 11.73 -7.75
CA GLN A 124 -4.17 11.71 -6.59
C GLN A 124 -4.32 10.28 -6.03
N ARG A 125 -4.59 9.28 -6.88
CA ARG A 125 -4.71 7.88 -6.44
C ARG A 125 -3.42 7.31 -5.90
N PHE A 126 -2.28 7.69 -6.48
CA PHE A 126 -0.98 7.28 -6.00
C PHE A 126 -0.73 7.81 -4.58
N ALA A 127 -1.01 9.08 -4.32
CA ALA A 127 -0.91 9.67 -2.99
C ALA A 127 -1.84 8.98 -1.98
N GLU A 128 -3.07 8.67 -2.38
CA GLU A 128 -4.02 7.90 -1.57
C GLU A 128 -3.48 6.51 -1.18
N ILE A 129 -2.94 5.77 -2.14
CA ILE A 129 -2.35 4.44 -1.92
C ILE A 129 -1.14 4.53 -0.98
N GLN A 130 -0.25 5.51 -1.19
CA GLN A 130 0.91 5.74 -0.33
C GLN A 130 0.51 6.02 1.11
N ARG A 131 -0.57 6.81 1.31
CA ARG A 131 -1.12 7.08 2.64
C ARG A 131 -1.63 5.81 3.32
N LEU A 132 -2.36 4.96 2.60
CA LEU A 132 -2.83 3.68 3.13
C LEU A 132 -1.67 2.75 3.50
N GLN A 133 -0.66 2.65 2.62
CA GLN A 133 0.55 1.86 2.88
C GLN A 133 1.30 2.36 4.12
N ALA A 134 1.50 3.67 4.28
CA ALA A 134 2.14 4.22 5.47
C ALA A 134 1.33 3.91 6.74
N ARG A 135 0.00 3.96 6.66
CA ARG A 135 -0.88 3.63 7.80
C ARG A 135 -0.82 2.15 8.17
N HIS A 136 -0.71 1.26 7.18
CA HIS A 136 -0.53 -0.18 7.39
C HIS A 136 0.83 -0.47 8.00
N SER A 137 1.91 0.12 7.48
CA SER A 137 3.27 0.04 8.04
C SER A 137 3.29 0.43 9.53
N LEU A 138 2.70 1.59 9.86
CA LEU A 138 2.56 2.03 11.25
C LEU A 138 1.77 1.01 12.09
N SER A 139 0.73 0.39 11.53
CA SER A 139 -0.01 -0.64 12.27
C SER A 139 0.83 -1.86 12.57
N ASP A 140 1.75 -2.23 11.68
CA ASP A 140 2.60 -3.41 11.84
C ASP A 140 3.76 -3.14 12.77
N SER A 141 4.40 -1.96 12.71
CA SER A 141 5.39 -1.55 13.71
C SER A 141 4.79 -1.40 15.10
N GLU A 142 3.56 -0.90 15.23
CA GLU A 142 2.83 -0.88 16.50
C GLU A 142 2.61 -2.31 17.06
N LYS A 143 2.23 -3.28 16.21
CA LYS A 143 2.07 -4.68 16.63
C LYS A 143 3.41 -5.31 17.03
N GLN A 144 4.47 -5.06 16.28
CA GLN A 144 5.81 -5.57 16.58
C GLN A 144 6.29 -5.04 17.93
N LEU A 145 6.26 -3.72 18.12
CA LEU A 145 6.66 -3.08 19.37
C LEU A 145 5.80 -3.60 20.53
N SER A 146 4.48 -3.71 20.35
CA SER A 146 3.58 -4.26 21.36
C SER A 146 3.96 -5.70 21.72
N GLY A 147 4.24 -6.56 20.74
CA GLY A 147 4.65 -7.95 20.97
C GLY A 147 5.98 -8.07 21.72
N ILE A 148 6.95 -7.21 21.41
CA ILE A 148 8.23 -7.13 22.12
C ILE A 148 8.01 -6.67 23.56
N ALA A 149 7.24 -5.60 23.76
CA ALA A 149 6.94 -5.07 25.10
C ALA A 149 6.25 -6.12 25.99
N PHE A 150 5.28 -6.89 25.43
CA PHE A 150 4.63 -7.98 26.15
C PHE A 150 5.59 -9.07 26.60
N LYS A 151 6.47 -9.54 25.70
CA LYS A 151 7.51 -10.53 26.04
C LYS A 151 8.46 -10.02 27.12
N ARG A 152 8.63 -8.70 27.21
CA ARG A 152 9.50 -7.99 28.15
C ARG A 152 8.77 -7.50 29.41
N GLY A 153 7.58 -8.03 29.71
CA GLY A 153 6.88 -7.81 30.98
C GLY A 153 5.99 -6.56 31.04
N VAL A 154 5.67 -5.95 29.90
CA VAL A 154 4.69 -4.85 29.83
C VAL A 154 3.31 -5.40 29.52
N ASP A 155 2.29 -5.03 30.30
CA ASP A 155 0.90 -5.41 30.03
C ASP A 155 0.20 -4.40 29.09
N SER A 156 -1.06 -4.67 28.73
CA SER A 156 -1.80 -3.81 27.79
C SER A 156 -2.00 -2.39 28.31
N LYS A 157 -2.13 -2.22 29.63
CA LYS A 157 -2.26 -0.90 30.26
C LYS A 157 -0.94 -0.14 30.20
N GLY A 158 0.17 -0.82 30.53
CA GLY A 158 1.51 -0.29 30.40
C GLY A 158 1.82 0.12 28.96
N PHE A 159 1.44 -0.69 27.98
CA PHE A 159 1.66 -0.34 26.57
C PHE A 159 0.84 0.89 26.13
N ALA A 160 -0.39 1.03 26.63
CA ALA A 160 -1.17 2.25 26.40
C ALA A 160 -0.51 3.50 27.00
N ILE A 161 0.14 3.37 28.18
CA ILE A 161 0.93 4.45 28.80
C ILE A 161 2.14 4.79 27.94
N ILE A 162 2.90 3.79 27.47
CA ILE A 162 4.05 3.99 26.57
C ILE A 162 3.62 4.79 25.33
N LYS A 163 2.56 4.35 24.66
CA LYS A 163 2.04 5.03 23.46
C LYS A 163 1.61 6.47 23.75
N SER A 164 0.89 6.70 24.86
CA SER A 164 0.45 8.05 25.22
C SER A 164 1.61 8.97 25.57
N LYS A 165 2.68 8.45 26.19
CA LYS A 165 3.89 9.22 26.51
C LYS A 165 4.78 9.48 25.30
N GLY A 166 4.83 8.55 24.36
CA GLY A 166 5.42 8.79 23.03
C GLY A 166 4.69 9.91 22.29
N ASP A 167 3.36 9.89 22.28
CA ASP A 167 2.55 10.97 21.68
C ASP A 167 2.82 12.32 22.34
N GLU A 168 2.84 12.38 23.67
CA GLU A 168 3.16 13.60 24.42
C GLU A 168 4.54 14.16 24.04
N ALA A 169 5.55 13.29 23.91
CA ALA A 169 6.89 13.67 23.47
C ALA A 169 6.90 14.16 22.01
N LEU A 170 6.20 13.49 21.11
CA LEU A 170 6.16 13.86 19.68
C LEU A 170 5.37 15.15 19.42
N PHE A 171 4.30 15.41 20.18
CA PHE A 171 3.37 16.52 19.99
C PHE A 171 3.55 17.67 20.99
N GLY A 172 4.74 17.82 21.57
CA GLY A 172 5.09 19.02 22.33
C GLY A 172 4.33 19.15 23.65
N GLY A 173 4.12 18.03 24.34
CA GLY A 173 3.38 17.96 25.59
C GLY A 173 1.89 17.64 25.42
N ARG A 174 1.38 17.53 24.19
CA ARG A 174 -0.03 17.16 23.96
C ARG A 174 -0.22 15.66 23.97
N SER A 175 -1.06 15.18 24.89
CA SER A 175 -1.45 13.78 24.97
C SER A 175 -2.22 13.32 23.72
N THR A 176 -2.32 12.00 23.54
CA THR A 176 -3.16 11.39 22.49
C THR A 176 -4.61 11.91 22.53
N ALA A 177 -5.16 12.15 23.72
CA ALA A 177 -6.54 12.61 23.89
C ALA A 177 -6.73 14.06 23.41
N GLU A 178 -5.79 14.95 23.75
CA GLU A 178 -5.79 16.34 23.29
C GLU A 178 -5.62 16.43 21.77
N MET A 179 -4.70 15.65 21.20
CA MET A 179 -4.52 15.57 19.75
C MET A 179 -5.77 15.04 19.04
N LYS A 180 -6.44 14.03 19.61
CA LYS A 180 -7.73 13.55 19.06
C LYS A 180 -8.79 14.65 19.08
N GLN A 181 -8.90 15.41 20.17
CA GLN A 181 -9.85 16.52 20.27
C GLN A 181 -9.55 17.60 19.21
N GLN A 182 -8.30 18.00 19.08
CA GLN A 182 -7.87 19.01 18.11
C GLN A 182 -8.14 18.59 16.66
N LEU A 183 -7.88 17.33 16.31
CA LEU A 183 -8.05 16.80 14.96
C LEU A 183 -9.46 16.29 14.66
N GLY A 184 -10.42 16.44 15.59
CA GLY A 184 -11.80 15.98 15.43
C GLY A 184 -11.92 14.45 15.31
N VAL A 185 -11.06 13.71 16.01
CA VAL A 185 -11.04 12.24 16.04
C VAL A 185 -11.88 11.75 17.23
N SER A 186 -12.78 10.80 17.01
CA SER A 186 -13.57 10.21 18.10
C SER A 186 -12.67 9.44 19.08
N LYS A 187 -13.12 9.31 20.33
CA LYS A 187 -12.38 8.53 21.35
C LYS A 187 -12.07 7.10 20.90
N SER A 188 -13.02 6.47 20.20
CA SER A 188 -12.91 5.10 19.66
C SER A 188 -12.04 4.96 18.41
N SER A 189 -11.77 6.05 17.67
CA SER A 189 -10.95 6.00 16.45
C SER A 189 -9.46 6.11 16.78
N ALA A 190 -8.59 5.59 15.91
CA ALA A 190 -7.16 5.74 16.11
C ALA A 190 -6.74 7.16 15.73
N LEU A 191 -5.87 7.79 16.52
CA LEU A 191 -5.33 9.12 16.20
C LEU A 191 -4.66 9.13 14.82
N ALA A 192 -3.92 8.06 14.51
CA ALA A 192 -3.21 7.87 13.25
C ALA A 192 -4.10 7.95 11.99
N ASP A 193 -5.41 7.71 12.10
CA ASP A 193 -6.32 7.71 10.95
C ASP A 193 -6.50 9.13 10.37
N ARG A 194 -6.16 10.20 11.12
CA ARG A 194 -6.25 11.62 10.69
C ARG A 194 -4.92 12.36 10.72
N LEU A 195 -3.82 11.70 11.09
CA LEU A 195 -2.50 12.33 11.08
C LEU A 195 -2.04 12.58 9.63
N ALA A 196 -1.25 13.64 9.43
CA ALA A 196 -0.52 13.87 8.19
C ALA A 196 0.49 12.73 7.91
N ASP A 197 0.79 12.46 6.64
CA ASP A 197 1.64 11.31 6.24
C ASP A 197 3.02 11.32 6.89
N VAL A 198 3.62 12.52 7.02
CA VAL A 198 4.92 12.70 7.68
C VAL A 198 4.87 12.26 9.15
N LEU A 199 3.74 12.48 9.83
CA LEU A 199 3.56 12.08 11.24
C LEU A 199 3.28 10.58 11.37
N ILE A 200 2.58 9.98 10.41
CA ILE A 200 2.41 8.52 10.36
C ILE A 200 3.78 7.86 10.24
N LYS A 201 4.63 8.34 9.31
CA LYS A 201 6.01 7.84 9.12
C LYS A 201 6.92 8.13 10.31
N ALA A 202 6.79 9.30 10.94
CA ALA A 202 7.54 9.62 12.15
C ALA A 202 7.22 8.63 13.27
N LYS A 203 5.93 8.36 13.52
CA LYS A 203 5.52 7.38 14.51
C LYS A 203 5.99 5.97 14.16
N ASP A 204 5.91 5.60 12.90
CA ASP A 204 6.38 4.29 12.40
C ASP A 204 7.87 4.11 12.72
N LEU A 205 8.69 5.11 12.38
CA LEU A 205 10.11 5.13 12.71
C LEU A 205 10.35 5.02 14.22
N THR A 206 9.64 5.80 15.05
CA THR A 206 9.82 5.72 16.51
C THR A 206 9.48 4.35 17.08
N ASN A 207 8.45 3.68 16.54
CA ASN A 207 8.10 2.33 16.97
C ASN A 207 9.21 1.34 16.62
N SER A 208 9.73 1.42 15.39
CA SER A 208 10.83 0.56 14.93
C SER A 208 12.11 0.80 15.74
N MET A 209 12.45 2.06 16.04
CA MET A 209 13.61 2.39 16.88
C MET A 209 13.45 1.82 18.30
N THR A 210 12.30 2.02 18.94
CA THR A 210 12.06 1.47 20.29
C THR A 210 12.05 -0.05 20.27
N ALA A 211 11.48 -0.69 19.26
CA ALA A 211 11.47 -2.15 19.13
C ALA A 211 12.91 -2.68 19.01
N PHE A 212 13.71 -2.10 18.14
CA PHE A 212 15.12 -2.44 17.95
C PHE A 212 15.94 -2.23 19.23
N ASN A 213 15.85 -1.05 19.85
CA ASN A 213 16.61 -0.72 21.06
C ASN A 213 16.17 -1.57 22.27
N ALA A 214 14.88 -1.91 22.38
CA ALA A 214 14.41 -2.80 23.42
C ALA A 214 15.01 -4.21 23.32
N GLU A 215 15.22 -4.70 22.09
CA GLU A 215 15.88 -5.99 21.86
C GLU A 215 17.40 -5.89 22.05
N GLU A 216 18.04 -4.90 21.42
CA GLU A 216 19.50 -4.73 21.43
C GLU A 216 20.06 -4.44 22.82
N HIS A 217 19.37 -3.61 23.61
CA HIS A 217 19.80 -3.23 24.96
C HIS A 217 19.11 -4.02 26.07
N ASP A 218 18.39 -5.08 25.70
CA ASP A 218 17.68 -5.98 26.61
C ASP A 218 16.80 -5.23 27.65
N LEU A 219 16.00 -4.26 27.18
CA LEU A 219 15.16 -3.44 28.04
C LEU A 219 13.96 -4.24 28.57
N TYR A 220 13.58 -4.06 29.83
CA TYR A 220 12.44 -4.75 30.46
C TYR A 220 11.51 -3.83 31.25
N GLY A 221 10.25 -4.24 31.29
CA GLY A 221 9.21 -3.59 32.06
C GLY A 221 8.80 -2.23 31.49
N LEU A 222 7.81 -1.64 32.16
CA LEU A 222 7.16 -0.41 31.70
C LEU A 222 8.16 0.75 31.63
N ASP A 223 8.96 0.97 32.67
CA ASP A 223 9.72 2.21 32.80
C ASP A 223 10.85 2.33 31.79
N GLN A 224 11.62 1.25 31.55
CA GLN A 224 12.72 1.28 30.59
C GLN A 224 12.21 1.44 29.15
N ILE A 225 11.20 0.66 28.74
CA ILE A 225 10.65 0.76 27.38
C ILE A 225 9.92 2.09 27.16
N LYS A 226 9.23 2.61 28.19
CA LYS A 226 8.62 3.95 28.15
C LYS A 226 9.68 5.03 27.97
N GLN A 227 10.77 4.98 28.74
CA GLN A 227 11.84 5.97 28.65
C GLN A 227 12.46 5.98 27.25
N GLU A 228 12.83 4.81 26.75
CA GLU A 228 13.33 4.61 25.38
C GLU A 228 12.36 5.18 24.33
N HIS A 229 11.06 4.88 24.46
CA HIS A 229 10.06 5.38 23.53
C HIS A 229 9.91 6.91 23.57
N VAL A 230 9.97 7.51 24.76
CA VAL A 230 9.92 8.97 24.95
C VAL A 230 11.15 9.63 24.33
N GLU A 231 12.35 9.08 24.53
CA GLU A 231 13.60 9.61 23.97
C GLU A 231 13.62 9.55 22.45
N ASN A 232 13.18 8.43 21.86
CA ASN A 232 13.06 8.29 20.40
C ASN A 232 12.05 9.29 19.81
N ASN A 233 10.87 9.45 20.42
CA ASN A 233 9.89 10.43 19.98
C ASN A 233 10.40 11.87 20.12
N THR A 234 11.14 12.17 21.18
CA THR A 234 11.76 13.50 21.39
C THR A 234 12.79 13.80 20.29
N SER A 235 13.62 12.81 19.94
CA SER A 235 14.63 12.94 18.89
C SER A 235 14.02 13.13 17.50
N VAL A 236 12.99 12.35 17.17
CA VAL A 236 12.24 12.48 15.93
C VAL A 236 11.51 13.82 15.86
N ARG A 237 10.91 14.29 16.98
CA ARG A 237 10.32 15.62 17.06
C ARG A 237 11.34 16.72 16.80
N GLY A 238 12.52 16.65 17.41
CA GLY A 238 13.61 17.62 17.18
C GLY A 238 13.94 17.73 15.70
N SER A 239 14.10 16.58 15.04
CA SER A 239 14.39 16.51 13.59
C SER A 239 13.29 17.14 12.73
N LEU A 240 12.01 17.02 13.12
CA LEU A 240 10.89 17.65 12.43
C LEU A 240 10.90 19.18 12.62
N ILE A 241 11.11 19.64 13.87
CA ILE A 241 11.16 21.07 14.20
C ILE A 241 12.29 21.78 13.47
N ASP A 242 13.48 21.16 13.41
CA ASP A 242 14.64 21.71 12.70
C ASP A 242 14.37 21.96 11.20
N ARG A 243 13.37 21.27 10.64
CA ARG A 243 12.91 21.45 9.25
C ARG A 243 11.63 22.28 9.14
N GLY A 244 11.22 22.95 10.21
CA GLY A 244 10.02 23.79 10.25
C GLY A 244 8.71 23.00 10.30
N ILE A 245 8.76 21.69 10.55
CA ILE A 245 7.57 20.83 10.67
C ILE A 245 7.21 20.74 12.15
N VAL A 246 6.20 21.49 12.57
CA VAL A 246 5.71 21.46 13.96
C VAL A 246 4.57 20.44 14.08
N PRO A 247 4.77 19.25 14.68
CA PRO A 247 3.84 18.12 14.59
C PRO A 247 2.40 18.43 15.01
N GLU A 248 2.23 19.13 16.12
CA GLU A 248 0.95 19.48 16.72
C GLU A 248 0.20 20.59 15.98
N ASN A 249 0.84 21.26 15.03
CA ASN A 249 0.24 22.31 14.22
C ASN A 249 -0.19 21.83 12.83
N LEU A 250 0.17 20.60 12.45
CA LEU A 250 -0.23 20.06 11.15
C LEU A 250 -1.75 19.83 11.09
N PRO A 251 -2.41 20.21 9.98
CA PRO A 251 -3.84 20.04 9.85
C PRO A 251 -4.24 18.55 9.77
N PRO A 252 -5.49 18.22 10.12
CA PRO A 252 -6.00 16.86 9.94
C PRO A 252 -6.00 16.49 8.46
N ALA A 253 -5.43 15.33 8.15
CA ALA A 253 -5.51 14.74 6.82
C ALA A 253 -6.80 13.91 6.68
N GLU A 254 -7.12 13.50 5.44
CA GLU A 254 -8.28 12.65 5.17
C GLU A 254 -8.24 11.35 5.99
N ASP A 255 -9.41 10.94 6.47
CA ASP A 255 -9.59 9.72 7.24
C ASP A 255 -9.19 8.47 6.45
N THR A 256 -8.19 7.74 6.91
CA THR A 256 -7.71 6.53 6.21
C THR A 256 -8.79 5.46 6.09
N LYS A 257 -9.72 5.33 7.05
CA LYS A 257 -10.82 4.36 6.95
C LYS A 257 -11.85 4.75 5.90
N LYS A 258 -12.09 6.05 5.72
CA LYS A 258 -12.93 6.53 4.60
C LYS A 258 -12.23 6.25 3.28
N LEU A 259 -10.92 6.46 3.23
CA LEU A 259 -10.13 6.20 2.05
C LEU A 259 -10.11 4.71 1.66
N GLU A 260 -9.89 3.80 2.61
CA GLU A 260 -9.99 2.35 2.37
C GLU A 260 -11.36 1.93 1.81
N ARG A 261 -12.44 2.52 2.33
CA ARG A 261 -13.80 2.27 1.81
C ARG A 261 -13.97 2.79 0.38
N ARG A 262 -13.40 3.95 0.06
CA ARG A 262 -13.41 4.51 -1.29
C ARG A 262 -12.66 3.58 -2.25
N VAL A 263 -11.44 3.16 -1.92
CA VAL A 263 -10.65 2.21 -2.73
C VAL A 263 -11.42 0.91 -2.99
N LYS A 264 -12.06 0.33 -1.97
CA LYS A 264 -12.91 -0.87 -2.14
C LYS A 264 -14.12 -0.64 -3.05
N ALA A 265 -14.74 0.55 -2.98
CA ALA A 265 -15.86 0.90 -3.85
C ALA A 265 -15.40 1.08 -5.30
N ASP A 266 -14.22 1.66 -5.52
CA ASP A 266 -13.64 1.85 -6.85
C ASP A 266 -13.24 0.52 -7.49
N GLU A 267 -12.70 -0.43 -6.72
CA GLU A 267 -12.47 -1.80 -7.20
C GLU A 267 -13.77 -2.45 -7.71
N LYS A 268 -14.86 -2.30 -6.97
CA LYS A 268 -16.16 -2.85 -7.38
C LYS A 268 -16.63 -2.24 -8.70
N LYS A 269 -16.50 -0.92 -8.86
CA LYS A 269 -16.84 -0.23 -10.11
C LYS A 269 -15.94 -0.66 -11.27
N LEU A 270 -14.65 -0.84 -11.02
CA LEU A 270 -13.71 -1.28 -12.04
C LEU A 270 -14.06 -2.69 -12.55
N LYS A 271 -14.45 -3.58 -11.63
CA LYS A 271 -14.96 -4.91 -11.98
C LYS A 271 -16.23 -4.82 -12.84
N GLU A 272 -17.20 -3.99 -12.46
CA GLU A 272 -18.48 -3.84 -13.17
C GLU A 272 -18.32 -3.16 -14.55
N GLY A 273 -17.32 -2.29 -14.71
CA GLY A 273 -17.08 -1.53 -15.95
C GLY A 273 -16.03 -2.11 -16.90
N THR A 274 -15.41 -3.25 -16.57
CA THR A 274 -14.44 -3.91 -17.45
C THR A 274 -15.10 -5.06 -18.18
N ASP A 275 -15.30 -4.90 -19.50
CA ASP A 275 -15.73 -6.00 -20.35
C ASP A 275 -14.64 -7.08 -20.36
N GLY A 276 -15.04 -8.30 -20.00
CA GLY A 276 -14.17 -9.46 -20.05
C GLY A 276 -13.96 -9.93 -21.48
N PHE A 277 -12.92 -10.73 -21.66
CA PHE A 277 -12.74 -11.53 -22.86
C PHE A 277 -13.97 -12.44 -23.08
N THR A 278 -14.66 -12.27 -24.21
CA THR A 278 -15.77 -13.15 -24.61
C THR A 278 -15.24 -14.46 -25.19
N ASP A 279 -15.84 -15.60 -24.83
CA ASP A 279 -15.57 -16.87 -25.49
C ASP A 279 -15.87 -16.75 -27.01
N PRO A 280 -14.91 -17.05 -27.91
CA PRO A 280 -15.17 -17.12 -29.35
C PRO A 280 -16.31 -18.08 -29.74
N GLN A 281 -16.71 -18.99 -28.85
CA GLN A 281 -17.76 -20.00 -29.10
C GLN A 281 -19.10 -19.69 -28.44
N GLY A 282 -19.24 -18.58 -27.70
CA GLY A 282 -20.51 -18.17 -27.09
C GLY A 282 -21.14 -19.23 -26.18
N ARG A 283 -20.37 -20.13 -25.57
CA ARG A 283 -20.92 -21.06 -24.58
C ARG A 283 -21.00 -20.37 -23.22
N LEU A 284 -22.22 -19.96 -22.87
CA LEU A 284 -22.64 -19.88 -21.49
C LEU A 284 -22.52 -21.28 -20.90
N ASP A 285 -21.46 -21.54 -20.15
CA ASP A 285 -21.42 -22.71 -19.28
C ASP A 285 -22.50 -22.49 -18.21
N LEU A 286 -23.59 -23.26 -18.34
CA LEU A 286 -24.68 -23.45 -17.37
C LEU A 286 -24.21 -24.29 -16.18
#